data_AF-K1SF47-F1
#
_entry.id   AF-K1SF47-F1
#
_cell.length_a   1.000
_cell.length_b   1.000
_cell.length_c   1.000
_cell.angle_alpha   90.00
_cell.angle_beta   90.00
_cell.angle_gamma   90.00
#
_symmetry.space_group_name_H-M   'P 1'
#
loop_
_entity.id
_entity.type
_entity.pdbx_description
1 polymer ?
#
loop_
_entity_poly.entity_id
_entity_poly.type
_entity_poly.pdbx_seq_one_letter_code
_entity_poly.pdbx_strand_id
1 'polypeptide(L)'
;EYGFHTGLDLAVREGTPIRATFGGTVIKAQESKLRGNYVVISHSDNVETVYCHCKELFVSEGDIVSAGDIIALAGMTGQATGPHLHFELKINGLWCNPVWILDV
;
A
#
# COMPACT_ATOMS: atom_id res chain seq x y z
N GLU A 1 -13.86 15.77 -12.31
CA GLU A 1 -13.20 16.15 -11.05
C GLU A 1 -11.91 15.34 -10.97
N TYR A 2 -10.75 15.96 -11.19
CA TYR A 2 -9.48 15.27 -11.03
C TYR A 2 -9.25 15.12 -9.53
N GLY A 3 -9.58 13.94 -9.00
CA GLY A 3 -9.40 13.61 -7.59
C GLY A 3 -7.95 13.83 -7.19
N PHE A 4 -7.74 14.51 -6.07
CA PHE A 4 -6.41 14.76 -5.51
C PHE A 4 -5.68 13.42 -5.33
N HIS A 5 -4.51 13.27 -5.95
CA HIS A 5 -3.68 12.08 -5.81
C HIS A 5 -2.94 12.15 -4.48
N THR A 6 -3.43 11.43 -3.47
CA THR A 6 -2.89 11.45 -2.10
C THR A 6 -1.68 10.52 -1.90
N GLY A 7 -1.34 9.74 -2.91
CA GLY A 7 -0.26 8.76 -2.88
C GLY A 7 0.85 9.03 -3.90
N LEU A 8 1.83 8.14 -3.87
CA LEU A 8 2.91 8.03 -4.86
C LEU A 8 2.66 6.78 -5.70
N ASP A 9 2.67 6.94 -7.02
CA ASP A 9 2.62 5.81 -7.95
C ASP A 9 4.04 5.37 -8.32
N LEU A 10 4.33 4.10 -8.08
CA LEU A 10 5.59 3.46 -8.44
C LEU A 10 5.34 2.52 -9.60
N ALA A 11 5.86 2.88 -10.78
CA ALA A 11 5.76 2.06 -11.98
C ALA A 11 6.55 0.76 -11.79
N VAL A 12 5.83 -0.37 -11.76
CA VAL A 12 6.40 -1.71 -11.59
C VAL A 12 5.65 -2.71 -12.47
N ARG A 13 6.31 -3.82 -12.82
CA ARG A 13 5.62 -4.88 -13.57
C ARG A 13 4.59 -5.56 -12.68
N GLU A 14 3.49 -6.03 -13.27
CA GLU A 14 2.58 -6.94 -12.58
C GLU A 14 3.34 -8.16 -12.04
N GLY A 15 3.02 -8.60 -10.83
CA GLY A 15 3.71 -9.68 -10.14
C GLY A 15 4.99 -9.26 -9.41
N THR A 16 5.38 -7.98 -9.45
CA THR A 16 6.50 -7.49 -8.63
C THR A 16 6.15 -7.62 -7.14
N PRO A 17 7.00 -8.25 -6.30
CA PRO A 17 6.73 -8.35 -4.86
C PRO A 17 6.65 -6.98 -4.19
N ILE A 18 5.57 -6.74 -3.46
CA ILE A 18 5.39 -5.58 -2.60
C ILE A 18 5.80 -5.98 -1.18
N ARG A 19 6.64 -5.16 -0.55
CA ARG A 19 7.16 -5.39 0.79
C ARG A 19 6.61 -4.36 1.77
N ALA A 20 6.41 -4.76 3.02
CA ALA A 20 6.05 -3.84 4.10
C ALA A 20 7.19 -2.83 4.33
N THR A 21 6.88 -1.53 4.27
CA THR A 21 7.86 -0.46 4.48
C THR A 21 8.42 -0.48 5.91
N PHE A 22 7.55 -0.72 6.90
CA PHE A 22 7.93 -0.89 8.31
C PHE A 22 7.23 -2.11 8.91
N GLY A 23 7.70 -2.57 10.07
CA GLY A 23 6.99 -3.59 10.84
C GLY A 23 5.70 -3.04 11.45
N GLY A 24 4.69 -3.88 11.64
CA GLY A 24 3.40 -3.44 12.15
C GLY A 24 2.32 -4.51 12.08
N THR A 25 1.08 -4.08 12.29
CA THR A 25 -0.10 -4.94 12.24
C THR A 25 -0.91 -4.59 10.99
N VAL A 26 -1.27 -5.60 10.21
CA VAL A 26 -2.19 -5.46 9.08
C VAL A 26 -3.57 -5.13 9.64
N ILE A 27 -4.04 -3.90 9.42
CA ILE A 27 -5.37 -3.46 9.87
C ILE A 27 -6.43 -3.56 8.79
N LYS A 28 -6.03 -3.75 7.52
CA LYS A 28 -6.92 -4.09 6.40
C LYS A 28 -6.16 -4.94 5.37
N ALA A 29 -6.80 -5.98 4.87
CA ALA A 29 -6.40 -6.72 3.68
C ALA A 29 -7.68 -7.10 2.92
N GLN A 30 -8.10 -6.23 2.01
CA GLN A 30 -9.45 -6.27 1.43
C GLN A 30 -9.44 -5.85 -0.04
N GLU A 31 -10.60 -5.98 -0.70
CA GLU A 31 -10.82 -5.46 -2.05
C GLU A 31 -11.77 -4.25 -2.01
N SER A 32 -11.53 -3.26 -2.88
CA SER A 32 -12.51 -2.21 -3.16
C SER A 32 -12.48 -1.80 -4.63
N LYS A 33 -13.60 -1.24 -5.11
CA LYS A 33 -13.71 -0.77 -6.50
C LYS A 33 -12.62 0.25 -6.89
N LEU A 34 -12.25 1.14 -5.96
CA LEU A 34 -11.25 2.17 -6.20
C LEU A 34 -9.83 1.62 -6.05
N ARG A 35 -9.51 1.02 -4.90
CA ARG A 35 -8.15 0.62 -4.55
C ARG A 35 -7.74 -0.74 -5.11
N GLY A 36 -8.67 -1.50 -5.68
CA GLY A 36 -8.44 -2.89 -6.02
C GLY A 36 -8.20 -3.72 -4.76
N ASN A 37 -7.36 -4.75 -4.87
CA ASN A 37 -6.84 -5.42 -3.68
C ASN A 37 -5.84 -4.50 -2.99
N TYR A 38 -6.00 -4.32 -1.69
CA TYR A 38 -5.17 -3.41 -0.93
C TYR A 38 -4.87 -3.91 0.48
N VAL A 39 -3.72 -3.47 0.99
CA VAL A 39 -3.27 -3.72 2.36
C VAL A 39 -3.09 -2.38 3.06
N VAL A 40 -3.51 -2.30 4.32
CA VAL A 40 -3.17 -1.20 5.22
C VAL A 40 -2.45 -1.77 6.43
N ILE A 41 -1.27 -1.25 6.72
CA ILE A 41 -0.48 -1.63 7.89
C ILE A 41 -0.41 -0.44 8.84
N SER A 42 -0.74 -0.68 10.10
CA SER A 42 -0.52 0.26 11.20
C SER A 42 0.81 -0.05 11.86
N HIS A 43 1.62 0.98 12.04
CA HIS A 43 2.97 0.92 12.59
C HIS A 43 3.03 1.67 13.94
N SER A 44 4.22 1.75 14.53
CA SER A 44 4.43 2.64 15.68
C SER A 44 4.18 4.11 15.30
N ASP A 45 4.05 4.96 16.33
CA ASP A 45 4.02 6.42 16.17
C ASP A 45 2.87 6.95 15.28
N ASN A 46 1.74 6.22 15.26
CA ASN A 46 0.54 6.53 14.47
C ASN A 46 0.83 6.68 12.96
N VAL A 47 1.77 5.87 12.46
CA VAL A 47 2.06 5.79 11.03
C VAL A 47 1.23 4.66 10.42
N GLU A 48 0.57 4.95 9.30
CA GLU A 48 -0.09 3.93 8.48
C GLU A 48 0.48 3.98 7.05
N THR A 49 0.68 2.80 6.47
CA THR A 49 1.01 2.67 5.05
C THR A 49 -0.09 1.92 4.31
N VAL A 50 -0.40 2.37 3.09
CA VAL A 50 -1.44 1.77 2.24
C VAL A 50 -0.81 1.32 0.92
N TYR A 51 -1.09 0.09 0.51
CA TYR A 51 -0.60 -0.53 -0.72
C TYR A 51 -1.78 -0.93 -1.58
N CYS A 52 -2.00 -0.27 -2.71
CA CYS A 52 -3.18 -0.47 -3.57
C CYS A 52 -2.82 -1.17 -4.89
N HIS A 53 -3.88 -1.49 -5.65
CA HIS A 53 -3.84 -2.09 -6.99
C HIS A 53 -3.13 -3.45 -7.03
N CYS A 54 -3.09 -4.16 -5.90
CA CYS A 54 -2.39 -5.43 -5.80
C CYS A 54 -3.07 -6.49 -6.68
N LYS A 55 -2.27 -7.38 -7.26
CA LYS A 55 -2.77 -8.58 -7.95
C LYS A 55 -3.27 -9.60 -6.95
N GLU A 56 -2.50 -9.83 -5.90
CA GLU A 56 -2.71 -10.88 -4.91
C GLU A 56 -2.18 -10.39 -3.55
N LEU A 57 -2.86 -10.76 -2.47
CA LEU A 57 -2.48 -10.45 -1.09
C LEU A 57 -1.98 -11.72 -0.41
N PHE A 58 -0.89 -11.62 0.35
CA PHE A 58 -0.32 -12.74 1.12
C PHE A 58 -0.53 -12.61 2.62
N VAL A 59 -1.22 -11.55 3.04
CA VAL A 59 -1.52 -11.25 4.44
C VAL A 59 -3.01 -11.02 4.62
N SER A 60 -3.48 -11.21 5.84
CA SER A 60 -4.86 -11.00 6.29
C SER A 60 -4.91 -9.96 7.41
N GLU A 61 -6.10 -9.40 7.65
CA GLU A 61 -6.32 -8.50 8.79
C GLU A 61 -6.00 -9.20 10.12
N GLY A 62 -5.19 -8.55 10.95
CA GLY A 62 -4.68 -9.08 12.22
C GLY A 62 -3.25 -9.64 12.14
N ASP A 63 -2.71 -9.87 10.94
CA ASP A 63 -1.34 -10.38 10.79
C ASP A 63 -0.30 -9.37 11.28
N ILE A 64 0.77 -9.88 11.92
CA ILE A 64 1.93 -9.09 12.31
C ILE A 64 3.01 -9.31 11.25
N VAL A 65 3.55 -8.21 10.72
CA VAL A 65 4.59 -8.22 9.68
C VAL A 65 5.82 -7.46 10.14
N SER A 66 6.98 -7.88 9.65
CA SER A 66 8.26 -7.17 9.78
C SER A 66 8.51 -6.28 8.57
N ALA A 67 9.36 -5.27 8.75
CA ALA A 67 9.84 -4.48 7.63
C ALA A 67 10.53 -5.39 6.60
N GLY A 68 10.17 -5.24 5.33
CA GLY A 68 10.71 -6.05 4.23
C GLY A 68 9.94 -7.35 3.95
N ASP A 69 8.99 -7.78 4.79
CA ASP A 69 8.17 -8.95 4.52
C ASP A 69 7.34 -8.73 3.24
N ILE A 70 7.23 -9.78 2.41
CA ILE A 70 6.42 -9.73 1.19
C ILE A 70 4.96 -9.86 1.59
N ILE A 71 4.16 -8.82 1.31
CA ILE A 71 2.76 -8.72 1.73
C ILE A 71 1.77 -8.89 0.57
N ALA A 72 2.21 -8.64 -0.66
CA ALA A 72 1.38 -8.68 -1.84
C ALA A 72 2.22 -8.76 -3.12
N LEU A 73 1.55 -8.96 -4.25
CA LEU A 73 2.10 -8.74 -5.58
C LEU A 73 1.48 -7.50 -6.21
N ALA A 74 2.31 -6.67 -6.85
CA ALA A 74 1.83 -5.53 -7.63
C ALA A 74 0.95 -5.99 -8.79
N GLY A 75 -0.07 -5.19 -9.13
CA GLY A 75 -1.02 -5.52 -10.16
C GLY A 75 -1.64 -4.27 -10.78
N MET A 76 -2.86 -4.43 -11.26
CA MET A 76 -3.66 -3.38 -11.87
C MET A 76 -5.15 -3.51 -11.50
N THR A 77 -5.44 -4.01 -10.29
CA THR A 77 -6.82 -4.18 -9.83
C THR A 77 -7.44 -2.85 -9.41
N GLY A 78 -8.77 -2.76 -9.42
CA GLY A 78 -9.49 -1.52 -9.10
C GLY A 78 -9.36 -0.46 -10.20
N GLN A 79 -9.24 0.80 -9.81
CA GLN A 79 -9.12 1.92 -10.74
C GLN A 79 -7.66 2.19 -11.10
N ALA A 80 -7.07 1.33 -11.93
CA ALA A 80 -5.71 1.46 -12.44
C ALA A 80 -5.71 1.46 -13.99
N THR A 81 -4.83 2.27 -14.61
CA THR A 81 -4.68 2.34 -16.08
C THR A 81 -3.55 1.45 -16.61
N GLY A 82 -2.74 0.89 -15.72
CA GLY A 82 -1.67 -0.06 -16.02
C GLY A 82 -1.03 -0.57 -14.73
N PRO A 83 -0.13 -1.57 -14.80
CA PRO A 83 0.53 -2.11 -13.61
C PRO A 83 1.38 -1.06 -12.88
N HIS A 84 1.07 -0.84 -11.60
CA HIS A 84 1.82 0.03 -10.70
C HIS A 84 1.48 -0.29 -9.24
N LEU A 85 2.29 0.20 -8.31
CA LEU A 85 1.93 0.29 -6.90
C LEU A 85 1.50 1.73 -6.61
N HIS A 86 0.26 1.91 -6.16
CA HIS A 86 -0.17 3.16 -5.54
C HIS A 86 0.05 3.06 -4.03
N PHE A 87 0.97 3.87 -3.53
CA PHE A 87 1.44 3.87 -2.14
C PHE A 87 1.01 5.15 -1.43
N GLU A 88 0.40 5.01 -0.26
CA GLU A 88 0.00 6.16 0.56
C GLU A 88 0.61 6.09 1.96
N LEU A 89 0.83 7.25 2.54
CA LEU A 89 1.35 7.43 3.89
C LEU A 89 0.38 8.26 4.71
N LYS A 90 0.13 7.81 5.93
CA LYS A 90 -0.63 8.55 6.93
C LYS A 90 0.19 8.70 8.20
N ILE A 91 0.26 9.91 8.75
CA ILE A 91 0.91 10.18 10.04
C ILE A 91 -0.08 10.93 10.92
N ASN A 92 -0.35 10.42 12.12
CA ASN A 92 -1.34 10.99 13.04
C ASN A 92 -2.72 11.22 12.39
N GLY A 93 -3.13 10.31 11.51
CA GLY A 93 -4.41 10.38 10.80
C GLY A 93 -4.46 11.36 9.63
N LEU A 94 -3.36 12.03 9.28
CA LEU A 94 -3.28 12.94 8.12
C LEU A 94 -2.53 12.29 6.96
N TRP A 95 -3.04 12.45 5.75
CA TRP A 95 -2.33 12.01 4.53
C TRP A 95 -1.08 12.87 4.32
N CYS A 96 0.05 12.22 4.12
CA CYS A 96 1.36 12.85 3.98
C CYS A 96 2.01 12.47 2.65
N ASN A 97 2.96 13.28 2.19
CA ASN A 97 3.74 12.94 0.99
C ASN A 97 4.62 11.72 1.29
N PRO A 98 4.44 10.58 0.59
CA PRO A 98 5.21 9.37 0.86
C PRO A 98 6.71 9.50 0.61
N VAL A 99 7.15 10.48 -0.22
CA VAL A 99 8.57 10.74 -0.50
C VAL A 99 9.36 11.07 0.77
N TRP A 100 8.72 11.50 1.86
CA TRP A 100 9.42 11.77 3.13
C TRP A 100 10.02 10.54 3.79
N ILE A 101 9.54 9.34 3.47
CA ILE A 101 9.97 8.08 4.09
C ILE A 101 10.61 7.11 3.09
N LEU A 102 10.69 7.51 1.82
CA LEU A 102 11.27 6.69 0.76
C LEU A 102 12.62 7.29 0.37
N ASP A 103 13.64 6.44 0.34
CA ASP A 103 14.94 6.78 -0.23
C ASP A 103 14.86 6.43 -1.72
N VAL A 104 14.49 7.43 -2.55
CA VAL A 104 14.26 7.30 -4.01
C VAL A 104 15.24 8.12 -4.82
#